data_AF-A0A535A809-F1
#
_entry.id   AF-A0A535A809-F1
#
_cell.length_a   1.000
_cell.length_b   1.000
_cell.length_c   1.000
_cell.angle_alpha   90.00
_cell.angle_beta   90.00
_cell.angle_gamma   90.00
#
_symmetry.space_group_name_H-M   'P 1'
#
loop_
_entity.id
_entity.type
_entity.pdbx_description
1 polymer ?
#
loop_
_entity_poly.entity_id
_entity_poly.type
_entity_poly.pdbx_seq_one_letter_code
_entity_poly.pdbx_strand_id
1 'polypeptide(L)'
;MGTPDDDYCELHSHSHFSFLDGASHPEELIGRAAQLGMPALAVTDHAGLYAAVRLSKAAAQTQTDAGREAGLSPVTAIVGLELAIPRDERELKLSRRGRKLNDPLRGEKASRGWPGEHHAGPIPGDHLVLLARDGAGYTVLSRLASRGQLAGEKQFPIFERSLVEAALDEARGHLIGLTGCRNGEVPRRLLSGE
;
A
#
# COMPACT_ATOMS: atom_id res chain seq x y z
N MET A 1 24.76 -6.84 20.77
CA MET A 1 23.48 -6.15 21.08
C MET A 1 23.52 -4.88 20.23
N GLY A 2 22.64 -4.77 19.23
CA GLY A 2 22.60 -3.59 18.35
C GLY A 2 22.30 -2.34 19.16
N THR A 3 22.90 -1.22 18.78
CA THR A 3 22.63 0.11 19.34
C THR A 3 21.20 0.53 18.99
N PRO A 4 20.42 1.10 19.93
CA PRO A 4 19.01 1.47 19.71
C PRO A 4 18.76 2.52 18.61
N ASP A 5 19.82 3.10 18.02
CA ASP A 5 19.74 4.11 16.96
C ASP A 5 19.84 3.53 15.53
N ASP A 6 20.01 2.20 15.36
CA ASP A 6 20.16 1.54 14.04
C ASP A 6 18.93 0.69 13.63
N ASP A 7 17.82 0.79 14.35
CA ASP A 7 16.65 -0.05 14.10
C ASP A 7 15.87 0.43 12.86
N TYR A 8 15.88 -0.39 11.81
CA TYR A 8 15.11 -0.16 10.59
C TYR A 8 13.72 -0.82 10.67
N CYS A 9 12.70 -0.09 10.20
CA CYS A 9 11.36 -0.62 9.95
C CYS A 9 10.95 -0.33 8.51
N GLU A 10 10.54 -1.38 7.80
CA GLU A 10 9.94 -1.23 6.48
C GLU A 10 8.49 -0.75 6.61
N LEU A 11 8.18 0.41 6.03
CA LEU A 11 6.87 1.06 6.13
C LEU A 11 6.10 1.13 4.80
N HIS A 12 6.71 0.68 3.69
CA HIS A 12 6.08 0.62 2.38
C HIS A 12 6.49 -0.69 1.68
N SER A 13 5.76 -1.76 1.97
CA SER A 13 5.98 -3.07 1.34
C SER A 13 4.69 -3.71 0.82
N HIS A 14 4.81 -4.51 -0.24
CA HIS A 14 3.67 -5.17 -0.87
C HIS A 14 3.77 -6.69 -0.67
N SER A 15 2.64 -7.29 -0.32
CA SER A 15 2.50 -8.74 -0.31
C SER A 15 1.99 -9.23 -1.67
N HIS A 16 1.94 -10.55 -1.87
CA HIS A 16 1.36 -11.14 -3.09
C HIS A 16 -0.12 -10.76 -3.33
N PHE A 17 -0.81 -10.14 -2.36
CA PHE A 17 -2.16 -9.64 -2.58
C PHE A 17 -2.18 -8.40 -3.49
N SER A 18 -1.05 -7.69 -3.59
CA SER A 18 -0.76 -6.75 -4.67
C SER A 18 -0.44 -7.53 -5.96
N PHE A 19 -1.50 -8.01 -6.62
CA PHE A 19 -1.39 -8.98 -7.71
C PHE A 19 -0.51 -8.50 -8.88
N LEU A 20 0.38 -9.37 -9.36
CA LEU A 20 1.41 -9.11 -10.39
C LEU A 20 2.48 -8.07 -10.00
N ASP A 21 2.56 -7.70 -8.73
CA ASP A 21 3.55 -6.74 -8.21
C ASP A 21 4.27 -7.31 -6.98
N GLY A 22 3.53 -7.59 -5.90
CA GLY A 22 4.10 -8.24 -4.72
C GLY A 22 4.32 -9.74 -4.92
N ALA A 23 5.40 -10.28 -4.37
CA ALA A 23 5.79 -11.68 -4.52
C ALA A 23 5.64 -12.51 -3.24
N SER A 24 5.86 -11.90 -2.07
CA SER A 24 5.94 -12.62 -0.80
C SER A 24 4.60 -12.73 -0.08
N HIS A 25 4.39 -13.84 0.64
CA HIS A 25 3.28 -13.98 1.58
C HIS A 25 3.44 -13.07 2.81
N PRO A 26 2.35 -12.56 3.41
CA PRO A 26 2.43 -11.77 4.64
C PRO A 26 3.19 -12.49 5.77
N GLU A 27 3.04 -13.82 5.86
CA GLU A 27 3.76 -14.65 6.83
C GLU A 27 5.27 -14.68 6.56
N GLU A 28 5.69 -14.73 5.30
CA GLU A 28 7.11 -14.71 4.92
C GLU A 28 7.74 -13.34 5.22
N LEU A 29 7.00 -12.26 4.95
CA LEU A 29 7.45 -10.90 5.25
C LEU A 29 7.68 -10.71 6.76
N ILE A 30 6.72 -11.13 7.60
CA ILE A 30 6.87 -11.08 9.06
C ILE A 30 7.98 -12.00 9.54
N GLY A 31 8.06 -13.22 9.03
CA GLY A 31 9.12 -14.17 9.40
C GLY A 31 10.50 -13.60 9.09
N ARG A 32 10.67 -12.94 7.94
CA ARG A 32 11.91 -12.28 7.59
C ARG A 32 12.22 -11.08 8.47
N ALA A 33 11.23 -10.22 8.75
CA ALA A 33 11.37 -9.10 9.67
C ALA A 33 11.84 -9.57 11.06
N ALA A 34 11.25 -10.65 11.58
CA ALA A 34 11.59 -11.24 12.87
C ALA A 34 13.03 -11.78 12.93
N GLN A 35 13.48 -12.44 11.85
CA GLN A 35 14.86 -12.92 11.72
C GLN A 35 15.89 -11.78 11.64
N LEU A 36 15.49 -10.66 11.05
CA LEU A 36 16.33 -9.47 10.92
C LEU A 36 16.31 -8.58 12.17
N GLY A 37 15.46 -8.89 13.16
CA GLY A 37 15.31 -8.07 14.36
C GLY A 37 14.55 -6.77 14.13
N MET A 38 13.76 -6.64 13.05
CA MET A 38 12.97 -5.45 12.78
C MET A 38 11.81 -5.35 13.78
N PRO A 39 11.66 -4.24 14.53
CA PRO A 39 10.63 -4.15 15.58
C PRO A 39 9.21 -3.98 15.01
N ALA A 40 9.09 -3.54 13.75
CA ALA A 40 7.83 -3.40 13.04
C ALA A 40 7.98 -3.57 11.52
N LEU A 41 6.87 -3.93 10.88
CA LEU A 41 6.73 -4.04 9.42
C LEU A 41 5.34 -3.57 9.00
N ALA A 42 5.27 -2.69 8.00
CA ALA A 42 4.01 -2.34 7.34
C ALA A 42 3.82 -3.10 6.02
N VAL A 43 2.60 -3.57 5.78
CA VAL A 43 2.16 -4.00 4.45
C VAL A 43 1.10 -3.02 3.93
N THR A 44 1.39 -2.45 2.77
CA THR A 44 0.63 -1.37 2.11
C THR A 44 0.18 -1.84 0.72
N ASP A 45 -0.62 -2.90 0.67
CA ASP A 45 -1.05 -3.49 -0.60
C ASP A 45 -1.86 -2.51 -1.46
N HIS A 46 -1.80 -2.72 -2.78
CA HIS A 46 -2.53 -1.91 -3.75
C HIS A 46 -4.04 -2.04 -3.56
N ALA A 47 -4.67 -0.90 -3.29
CA ALA A 47 -6.10 -0.67 -3.34
C ALA A 47 -6.98 -1.59 -2.45
N GLY A 48 -6.39 -2.24 -1.45
CA GLY A 48 -7.12 -3.09 -0.53
C GLY A 48 -6.29 -3.52 0.68
N LEU A 49 -6.98 -4.05 1.68
CA LEU A 49 -6.39 -4.53 2.93
C LEU A 49 -6.39 -6.05 3.02
N TYR A 50 -6.19 -6.74 1.90
CA TYR A 50 -6.37 -8.19 1.79
C TYR A 50 -5.41 -8.98 2.69
N ALA A 51 -4.21 -8.45 2.91
CA ALA A 51 -3.21 -9.04 3.80
C ALA A 51 -3.52 -8.84 5.30
N ALA A 52 -4.39 -7.90 5.70
CA ALA A 52 -4.45 -7.40 7.07
C ALA A 52 -4.58 -8.50 8.13
N VAL A 53 -5.51 -9.45 7.94
CA VAL A 53 -5.74 -10.53 8.91
C VAL A 53 -4.56 -11.50 8.97
N ARG A 54 -3.97 -11.83 7.81
CA ARG A 54 -2.82 -12.74 7.73
C ARG A 54 -1.57 -12.12 8.34
N LEU A 55 -1.32 -10.85 8.03
CA LEU A 55 -0.26 -10.04 8.61
C LEU A 55 -0.35 -10.00 10.14
N SER A 56 -1.51 -9.61 10.69
CA SER A 56 -1.70 -9.51 12.14
C SER A 56 -1.54 -10.85 12.85
N LYS A 57 -2.04 -11.94 12.24
CA LYS A 57 -1.86 -13.29 12.79
C LYS A 57 -0.39 -13.71 12.78
N ALA A 58 0.33 -13.46 11.69
CA ALA A 58 1.75 -13.78 11.58
C ALA A 58 2.57 -13.00 12.62
N ALA A 59 2.32 -11.70 12.79
CA ALA A 59 2.99 -10.89 13.80
C ALA A 59 2.74 -11.42 15.21
N ALA A 60 1.49 -11.77 15.54
CA ALA A 60 1.16 -12.36 16.83
C ALA A 60 1.93 -13.68 17.10
N GLN A 61 2.22 -14.49 16.08
CA GLN A 61 3.00 -15.72 16.25
C GLN A 61 4.44 -15.45 16.70
N THR A 62 5.07 -14.37 16.24
CA THR A 62 6.43 -13.97 16.67
C THR A 62 6.51 -13.63 18.17
N GLN A 63 5.36 -13.35 18.79
CA GLN A 63 5.25 -12.93 20.19
C GLN A 63 4.84 -14.08 21.13
N THR A 64 4.66 -15.29 20.61
CA THR A 64 4.37 -16.49 21.42
C THR A 64 5.64 -17.03 22.06
N ASP A 65 5.50 -17.89 23.09
CA ASP A 65 6.66 -18.60 23.67
C ASP A 65 7.37 -19.45 22.62
N ALA A 66 6.62 -20.19 21.80
CA ALA A 66 7.17 -20.98 20.71
C ALA A 66 7.93 -20.12 19.67
N GLY A 67 7.41 -18.93 19.35
CA GLY A 67 8.09 -17.98 18.46
C GLY A 67 9.43 -17.50 19.03
N ARG A 68 9.45 -17.18 20.33
CA ARG A 68 10.69 -16.79 21.05
C ARG A 68 11.68 -17.94 21.14
N GLU A 69 11.23 -19.15 21.45
CA GLU A 69 12.06 -20.37 21.50
C GLU A 69 12.66 -20.70 20.13
N ALA A 70 11.94 -20.41 19.05
CA ALA A 70 12.44 -20.50 17.67
C ALA A 70 13.43 -19.38 17.28
N GLY A 71 13.77 -18.48 18.22
CA GLY A 71 14.71 -17.38 18.00
C GLY A 71 14.15 -16.22 17.17
N LEU A 72 12.82 -16.10 17.04
CA LEU A 72 12.20 -14.99 16.31
C LEU A 72 12.12 -13.75 17.20
N SER A 73 12.55 -12.61 16.66
CA SER A 73 12.32 -11.32 17.31
C SER A 73 10.84 -10.93 17.18
N PRO A 74 10.21 -10.38 18.24
CA PRO A 74 8.86 -9.84 18.15
C PRO A 74 8.74 -8.75 17.08
N VAL A 75 7.73 -8.86 16.22
CA VAL A 75 7.43 -7.87 15.18
C VAL A 75 6.04 -7.28 15.41
N THR A 76 5.93 -5.96 15.35
CA THR A 76 4.64 -5.26 15.28
C THR A 76 4.18 -5.15 13.84
N ALA A 77 2.99 -5.69 13.54
CA ALA A 77 2.35 -5.49 12.24
C ALA A 77 1.72 -4.11 12.14
N ILE A 78 1.99 -3.41 11.04
CA ILE A 78 1.33 -2.16 10.67
C ILE A 78 0.48 -2.42 9.42
N VAL A 79 -0.83 -2.17 9.51
CA VAL A 79 -1.72 -2.28 8.36
C VAL A 79 -1.74 -0.96 7.62
N GLY A 80 -1.45 -0.99 6.32
CA GLY A 80 -1.52 0.18 5.46
C GLY A 80 -2.22 -0.12 4.13
N LEU A 81 -2.41 0.95 3.36
CA LEU A 81 -3.05 0.96 2.05
C LEU A 81 -2.26 1.86 1.12
N GLU A 82 -1.81 1.34 -0.02
CA GLU A 82 -1.40 2.19 -1.14
C GLU A 82 -2.58 2.34 -2.10
N LEU A 83 -3.00 3.58 -2.35
CA LEU A 83 -4.08 3.92 -3.28
C LEU A 83 -3.58 4.88 -4.35
N ALA A 84 -4.27 4.93 -5.49
CA ALA A 84 -3.99 5.88 -6.56
C ALA A 84 -5.15 6.87 -6.73
N ILE A 85 -4.85 8.16 -6.67
CA ILE A 85 -5.81 9.25 -6.85
C ILE A 85 -5.73 9.73 -8.31
N PRO A 86 -6.80 9.65 -9.11
CA PRO A 86 -6.80 10.19 -10.46
C PRO A 86 -6.38 11.66 -10.50
N ARG A 87 -5.46 12.01 -11.39
CA ARG A 87 -4.88 13.37 -11.48
C ARG A 87 -5.82 14.37 -12.14
N ASP A 88 -6.61 13.89 -13.09
CA ASP A 88 -7.53 14.70 -13.88
C ASP A 88 -8.78 13.91 -14.29
N GLU A 89 -9.71 14.60 -14.96
CA GLU A 89 -10.95 14.00 -15.44
C GLU A 89 -10.72 12.89 -16.48
N ARG A 90 -9.62 12.95 -17.25
CA ARG A 90 -9.29 11.93 -18.24
C ARG A 90 -8.91 10.62 -17.56
N GLU A 91 -8.07 10.67 -16.53
CA GLU A 91 -7.71 9.49 -15.74
C GLU A 91 -8.90 8.92 -15.01
N LEU A 92 -9.73 9.77 -14.42
CA LEU A 92 -10.97 9.33 -13.78
C LEU A 92 -11.88 8.58 -14.76
N LYS A 93 -12.05 9.11 -15.99
CA LYS A 93 -12.81 8.44 -17.06
C LYS A 93 -12.18 7.11 -17.49
N LEU A 94 -10.85 6.98 -17.46
CA LEU A 94 -10.17 5.73 -17.78
C LEU A 94 -10.36 4.67 -16.69
N SER A 95 -10.21 5.07 -15.42
CA SER A 95 -10.44 4.20 -14.26
C SER A 95 -11.89 3.69 -14.23
N ARG A 96 -12.88 4.55 -14.49
CA ARG A 96 -14.30 4.18 -14.61
C ARG A 96 -14.62 3.19 -15.73
N ARG A 97 -13.78 3.08 -16.75
CA ARG A 97 -13.97 2.18 -17.90
C ARG A 97 -13.21 0.86 -17.75
N GLY A 98 -12.59 0.62 -16.59
CA GLY A 98 -11.77 -0.58 -16.36
C GLY A 98 -10.56 -0.67 -17.29
N ARG A 99 -9.96 0.47 -17.67
CA ARG A 99 -8.90 0.52 -18.68
C ARG A 99 -7.58 0.92 -18.04
N LYS A 100 -6.58 0.02 -18.06
CA LYS A 100 -5.21 0.37 -17.71
C LYS A 100 -4.66 1.35 -18.75
N LEU A 101 -3.95 2.37 -18.29
CA LEU A 101 -3.11 3.20 -19.16
C LEU A 101 -2.02 2.32 -19.81
N ASN A 102 -1.45 1.41 -19.03
CA ASN A 102 -0.31 0.56 -19.42
C ASN A 102 -0.73 -0.90 -19.74
N ASP A 103 -1.89 -1.11 -20.37
CA ASP A 103 -2.35 -2.47 -20.73
C ASP A 103 -1.40 -3.12 -21.78
N PRO A 104 -0.64 -4.17 -21.44
CA PRO A 104 0.30 -4.79 -22.36
C PRO A 104 -0.40 -5.42 -23.59
N LEU A 105 -1.70 -5.74 -23.51
CA LEU A 105 -2.49 -6.20 -24.67
C LEU A 105 -2.66 -5.11 -25.73
N ARG A 106 -2.41 -3.83 -25.38
CA ARG A 106 -2.48 -2.70 -26.31
C ARG A 106 -1.16 -2.47 -27.06
N GLY A 107 -0.12 -3.28 -26.80
CA GLY A 107 1.16 -3.22 -27.51
C GLY A 107 1.78 -1.82 -27.48
N GLU A 108 2.29 -1.33 -28.61
CA GLU A 108 2.91 0.00 -28.73
C GLU A 108 1.97 1.19 -28.40
N LYS A 109 0.65 0.95 -28.30
CA LYS A 109 -0.37 1.94 -27.92
C LYS A 109 -0.70 1.94 -26.43
N ALA A 110 -0.15 1.02 -25.64
CA ALA A 110 -0.12 1.18 -24.19
C ALA A 110 0.63 2.49 -23.92
N SER A 111 0.17 3.32 -22.97
CA SER A 111 1.11 4.31 -22.48
C SER A 111 2.27 3.52 -21.91
N ARG A 112 3.44 3.68 -22.53
CA ARG A 112 4.68 3.65 -21.76
C ARG A 112 4.39 4.67 -20.68
N GLY A 113 4.34 4.26 -19.43
CA GLY A 113 4.00 5.20 -18.37
C GLY A 113 5.07 6.29 -18.27
N TRP A 114 5.49 6.69 -17.09
CA TRP A 114 6.64 7.59 -17.01
C TRP A 114 7.87 6.93 -17.69
N PRO A 115 8.78 7.69 -18.36
CA PRO A 115 10.00 7.12 -18.94
C PRO A 115 10.71 6.15 -17.97
N GLY A 116 10.78 4.87 -18.34
CA GLY A 116 11.32 3.79 -17.49
C GLY A 116 10.27 2.81 -16.91
N GLU A 117 8.98 3.04 -17.10
CA GLU A 117 7.91 2.12 -16.64
C GLU A 117 7.68 0.97 -17.63
N HIS A 118 8.37 -0.16 -17.40
CA HIS A 118 8.12 -1.45 -18.08
C HIS A 118 7.32 -2.45 -17.25
N HIS A 119 6.91 -2.08 -16.03
CA HIS A 119 6.13 -2.95 -15.16
C HIS A 119 4.65 -2.78 -15.45
N ALA A 120 3.88 -3.86 -15.29
CA ALA A 120 2.42 -3.84 -15.21
C ALA A 120 1.96 -3.12 -13.91
N GLY A 121 2.41 -1.89 -13.68
CA GLY A 121 2.15 -1.06 -12.50
C GLY A 121 0.77 -0.43 -12.52
N PRO A 122 0.30 0.09 -11.37
CA PRO A 122 -1.08 0.01 -10.92
C PRO A 122 -1.98 1.11 -11.52
N ILE A 123 -3.20 1.17 -10.99
CA ILE A 123 -4.28 2.08 -11.36
C ILE A 123 -3.74 3.50 -11.64
N PRO A 124 -4.14 4.14 -12.75
CA PRO A 124 -3.74 5.51 -13.06
C PRO A 124 -3.98 6.48 -11.90
N GLY A 125 -2.99 7.29 -11.56
CA GLY A 125 -3.12 8.34 -10.57
C GLY A 125 -1.84 8.62 -9.79
N ASP A 126 -1.91 9.60 -8.90
CA ASP A 126 -0.87 9.87 -7.92
C ASP A 126 -1.01 8.87 -6.76
N HIS A 127 0.08 8.16 -6.43
CA HIS A 127 0.10 7.19 -5.35
C HIS A 127 0.12 7.87 -3.98
N LEU A 128 -0.67 7.34 -3.04
CA LEU A 128 -0.70 7.75 -1.64
C LEU A 128 -0.66 6.52 -0.74
N VAL A 129 0.26 6.52 0.22
CA VAL A 129 0.37 5.47 1.23
C VAL A 129 -0.18 5.97 2.55
N LEU A 130 -1.12 5.21 3.12
CA LEU A 130 -1.73 5.50 4.41
C LEU A 130 -1.49 4.33 5.36
N LEU A 131 -1.03 4.62 6.57
CA LEU A 131 -0.81 3.64 7.63
C LEU A 131 -1.83 3.86 8.76
N ALA A 132 -2.45 2.79 9.24
CA ALA A 132 -3.31 2.84 10.40
C ALA A 132 -2.47 2.99 11.68
N ARG A 133 -2.68 4.08 12.42
CA ARG A 133 -2.03 4.29 13.72
C ARG A 133 -2.67 3.44 14.82
N ASP A 134 -3.97 3.21 14.70
CA ASP A 134 -4.79 2.51 15.69
C ASP A 134 -6.02 1.86 15.01
N GLY A 135 -6.90 1.27 15.83
CA GLY A 135 -8.12 0.62 15.35
C GLY A 135 -9.12 1.56 14.68
N ALA A 136 -9.16 2.84 15.04
CA ALA A 136 -10.00 3.82 14.37
C ALA A 136 -9.45 4.11 12.97
N GLY A 137 -8.12 4.26 12.85
CA GLY A 137 -7.44 4.37 11.56
C GLY A 137 -7.71 3.17 10.65
N TYR A 138 -7.58 1.95 11.18
CA TYR A 138 -7.89 0.73 10.44
C TYR A 138 -9.36 0.67 9.98
N THR A 139 -10.30 1.14 10.80
CA THR A 139 -11.72 1.22 10.44
C THR A 139 -11.93 2.14 9.25
N VAL A 140 -11.30 3.30 9.24
CA VAL A 140 -11.41 4.25 8.12
C VAL A 140 -10.73 3.71 6.87
N LEU A 141 -9.53 3.12 6.96
CA LEU A 141 -8.89 2.48 5.79
C LEU A 141 -9.76 1.37 5.19
N SER A 142 -10.41 0.57 6.04
CA SER A 142 -11.32 -0.49 5.59
C SER A 142 -12.50 0.09 4.80
N ARG A 143 -13.13 1.16 5.32
CA ARG A 143 -14.22 1.87 4.63
C ARG A 143 -13.75 2.51 3.34
N LEU A 144 -12.59 3.16 3.34
CA LEU A 144 -12.01 3.81 2.16
C LEU A 144 -11.73 2.78 1.06
N ALA A 145 -11.07 1.66 1.40
CA ALA A 145 -10.83 0.56 0.47
C ALA A 145 -12.14 0.01 -0.09
N SER A 146 -13.14 -0.28 0.76
CA SER A 146 -14.45 -0.75 0.29
C SER A 146 -15.17 0.25 -0.62
N ARG A 147 -15.19 1.53 -0.27
CA ARG A 147 -15.80 2.59 -1.10
C ARG A 147 -15.10 2.72 -2.44
N GLY A 148 -13.76 2.67 -2.47
CA GLY A 148 -13.01 2.71 -3.71
C GLY A 148 -13.30 1.52 -4.62
N GLN A 149 -13.40 0.32 -4.05
CA GLN A 149 -13.77 -0.90 -4.79
C GLN A 149 -15.21 -0.84 -5.33
N LEU A 150 -16.17 -0.32 -4.54
CA LEU A 150 -17.57 -0.19 -4.95
C LEU A 150 -17.80 0.93 -5.99
N ALA A 151 -16.97 1.96 -6.00
CA ALA A 151 -17.04 3.05 -6.97
C ALA A 151 -16.47 2.66 -8.34
N GLY A 152 -15.62 1.63 -8.39
CA GLY A 152 -14.92 1.18 -9.58
C GLY A 152 -15.45 -0.12 -10.18
N GLU A 153 -14.68 -0.65 -11.12
CA GLU A 153 -14.89 -2.01 -11.66
C GLU A 153 -13.87 -2.98 -11.08
N LYS A 154 -14.05 -4.28 -11.31
CA LYS A 154 -13.09 -5.31 -10.89
C LYS A 154 -11.68 -4.97 -11.40
N GLN A 155 -10.69 -4.95 -10.48
CA GLN A 155 -9.29 -4.53 -10.72
C GLN A 155 -9.05 -3.03 -10.93
N PHE A 156 -10.10 -2.21 -10.92
CA PHE A 156 -10.02 -0.76 -11.13
C PHE A 156 -10.84 0.01 -10.08
N PRO A 157 -10.49 -0.10 -8.79
CA PRO A 157 -11.08 0.72 -7.75
C PRO A 157 -10.78 2.20 -8.01
N ILE A 158 -11.69 3.07 -7.56
CA ILE A 158 -11.61 4.51 -7.79
C ILE A 158 -11.52 5.24 -6.46
N PHE A 159 -10.39 5.89 -6.23
CA PHE A 159 -10.18 6.76 -5.08
C PHE A 159 -10.20 8.22 -5.55
N GLU A 160 -11.41 8.73 -5.85
CA GLU A 160 -11.56 10.15 -6.20
C GLU A 160 -11.04 11.03 -5.06
N ARG A 161 -10.42 12.17 -5.40
CA ARG A 161 -9.80 13.06 -4.42
C ARG A 161 -10.75 13.44 -3.28
N SER A 162 -12.01 13.74 -3.59
CA SER A 162 -13.04 14.06 -2.59
C SER A 162 -13.35 12.91 -1.63
N LEU A 163 -13.34 11.66 -2.12
CA LEU A 163 -13.51 10.47 -1.28
C LEU A 163 -12.33 10.30 -0.32
N VAL A 164 -11.11 10.52 -0.83
CA VAL A 164 -9.89 10.43 -0.01
C VAL A 164 -9.87 11.54 1.05
N GLU A 165 -10.12 12.79 0.66
CA GLU A 165 -10.17 13.94 1.57
C GLU A 165 -11.19 13.73 2.70
N ALA A 166 -12.40 13.27 2.37
CA ALA A 166 -13.42 12.96 3.38
C ALA A 166 -12.96 11.87 4.38
N ALA A 167 -12.24 10.85 3.89
CA ALA A 167 -11.68 9.80 4.75
C ALA A 167 -10.53 10.33 5.63
N LEU A 168 -9.68 11.21 5.10
CA LEU A 168 -8.60 11.83 5.87
C LEU A 168 -9.14 12.76 6.97
N ASP A 169 -10.22 13.48 6.68
CA ASP A 169 -10.91 14.30 7.69
C ASP A 169 -11.57 13.44 8.79
N GLU A 170 -12.23 12.34 8.42
CA GLU A 170 -12.80 11.36 9.37
C GLU A 170 -11.70 10.76 10.27
N ALA A 171 -10.52 10.50 9.72
CA ALA A 171 -9.43 9.81 10.41
C ALA A 171 -8.36 10.75 11.01
N ARG A 172 -8.68 12.02 11.22
CA ARG A 172 -7.72 13.02 11.74
C ARG A 172 -7.07 12.52 13.03
N GLY A 173 -5.74 12.32 12.99
CA GLY A 173 -4.94 11.82 14.12
C GLY A 173 -4.81 10.30 14.22
N HIS A 174 -5.56 9.55 13.40
CA HIS A 174 -5.62 8.08 13.38
C HIS A 174 -4.91 7.43 12.18
N LEU A 175 -4.52 8.23 11.18
CA LEU A 175 -3.71 7.79 10.04
C LEU A 175 -2.38 8.54 9.98
N ILE A 176 -1.36 7.86 9.45
CA ILE A 176 -0.10 8.46 9.03
C ILE A 176 -0.05 8.37 7.50
N GLY A 177 0.18 9.51 6.83
CA GLY A 177 0.36 9.55 5.38
C GLY A 177 1.83 9.67 5.01
N LEU A 178 2.27 8.90 4.02
CA LEU A 178 3.58 9.06 3.39
C LEU A 178 3.42 9.75 2.04
N THR A 179 4.43 10.48 1.57
CA THR A 179 4.42 11.19 0.28
C THR A 179 4.32 10.26 -0.94
N GLY A 180 4.40 8.95 -0.73
CA GLY A 180 4.32 7.91 -1.75
C GLY A 180 5.67 7.62 -2.41
N CYS A 181 5.64 6.70 -3.37
CA CYS A 181 6.79 6.34 -4.19
C CYS A 181 7.07 7.40 -5.27
N ARG A 182 7.91 7.09 -6.27
CA ARG A 182 8.16 7.99 -7.42
C ARG A 182 6.89 8.42 -8.18
N ASN A 183 5.80 7.68 -8.06
CA ASN A 183 4.50 7.97 -8.67
C ASN A 183 3.56 8.73 -7.72
N GLY A 184 4.00 9.12 -6.53
CA GLY A 184 3.25 9.99 -5.63
C GLY A 184 3.21 11.44 -6.13
N GLU A 185 2.20 12.19 -5.68
CA GLU A 185 1.96 13.57 -6.14
C GLU A 185 3.19 14.47 -5.91
N VAL A 186 3.81 14.39 -4.73
CA VAL A 186 4.96 15.22 -4.36
C VAL A 186 6.21 14.85 -5.18
N PRO A 187 6.71 13.60 -5.19
CA PRO A 187 7.88 13.24 -6.01
C PRO A 187 7.68 13.51 -7.49
N ARG A 188 6.49 13.26 -8.03
CA ARG A 188 6.19 13.50 -9.45
C ARG A 188 6.29 14.99 -9.80
N ARG A 189 5.69 15.88 -9.00
CA ARG A 189 5.75 17.33 -9.23
C ARG A 189 7.18 17.86 -9.14
N LEU A 190 7.95 17.39 -8.15
CA LEU A 190 9.37 17.73 -8.02
C LEU A 190 10.17 17.31 -9.27
N LEU A 191 9.90 16.13 -9.83
CA LEU A 191 10.55 15.65 -11.05
C LEU A 191 10.10 16.37 -12.32
N SER A 192 8.89 16.95 -12.35
CA SER A 192 8.40 17.78 -13.46
C SER A 192 8.80 19.26 -13.35
N GLY A 193 9.45 19.67 -12.26
CA GLY A 193 9.87 21.05 -12.02
C GLY A 193 8.72 21.98 -11.60
N GLU A 194 7.66 21.43 -11.03
CA GLU A 194 6.51 22.14 -10.45
C GLU A 194 6.69 22.45 -8.95
#